data_AF-A0A8H3CXQ4-F1
#
_entry.id   AF-A0A8H3CXQ4-F1
#
_cell.length_a   1.000
_cell.length_b   1.000
_cell.length_c   1.000
_cell.angle_alpha   90.00
_cell.angle_beta   90.00
_cell.angle_gamma   90.00
#
_symmetry.space_group_name_H-M   'P 1'
#
loop_
_entity.id
_entity.type
_entity.pdbx_description
1 polymer ?
#
loop_
_entity_poly.entity_id
_entity_poly.type
_entity_poly.pdbx_seq_one_letter_code
_entity_poly.pdbx_strand_id
1 'polypeptide(L)'
;MDRSAWLIDLDHRMAYPLYWLGRQSFHPIGNTPAVSLTQDLSPEQSVADILLLGCGDPRSILFTIYSDLTVGGDERKFDFTCCDIEPAVLARNILLFALLDQNTGIDRLWDIFYHFKIDDRAFNIITRQSQELYECAQNA
;
A
#
# COMPACT_ATOMS: atom_id res chain seq x y z
N MET A 1 55.83 21.15 14.18
CA MET A 1 55.19 20.30 13.15
C MET A 1 55.27 18.88 13.68
N ASP A 2 54.28 18.49 14.48
CA ASP A 2 54.12 17.14 15.00
C ASP A 2 52.61 16.85 15.12
N ARG A 3 52.24 15.65 14.71
CA ARG A 3 50.90 15.22 14.31
C ARG A 3 50.18 14.58 15.51
N SER A 4 49.37 15.35 16.22
CA SER A 4 48.51 14.78 17.27
C SER A 4 47.16 15.51 17.38
N ALA A 5 46.50 15.69 16.23
CA ALA A 5 45.14 16.23 16.16
C ALA A 5 44.33 15.46 15.13
N TRP A 6 44.05 14.18 15.36
CA TRP A 6 42.93 13.40 14.77
C TRP A 6 42.72 12.11 15.58
N LEU A 7 42.32 12.23 16.84
CA LEU A 7 41.54 11.18 17.50
C LEU A 7 40.09 11.65 17.47
N ILE A 8 39.44 11.38 16.34
CA ILE A 8 37.99 11.53 16.23
C ILE A 8 37.41 10.41 17.08
N ASP A 9 36.79 10.82 18.17
CA ASP A 9 36.06 9.97 19.11
C ASP A 9 34.95 9.23 18.35
N LEU A 10 35.22 7.99 17.96
CA LEU A 10 34.27 7.07 17.33
C LEU A 10 33.50 6.31 18.41
N ASP A 11 32.79 7.04 19.28
CA ASP A 11 31.76 6.46 20.14
C ASP A 11 30.52 7.37 20.22
N HIS A 12 30.03 7.77 19.05
CA HIS A 12 28.62 8.14 18.92
C HIS A 12 27.83 6.92 18.50
N ARG A 13 27.62 5.99 19.44
CA ARG A 13 26.37 5.22 19.43
C ARG A 13 25.24 6.23 19.61
N MET A 14 24.75 6.76 18.50
CA MET A 14 23.45 7.40 18.42
C MET A 14 22.42 6.30 18.73
N ALA A 15 22.19 6.06 20.02
CA ALA A 15 21.01 5.36 20.47
C ALA A 15 19.84 6.26 20.07
N TYR A 16 19.27 6.00 18.89
CA TYR A 16 18.02 6.64 18.50
C TYR A 16 17.02 6.38 19.62
N PRO A 17 16.35 7.42 20.15
CA PRO A 17 15.37 7.22 21.18
C PRO A 17 14.38 6.16 20.70
N LEU A 18 14.14 5.16 21.54
CA LEU A 18 13.14 4.13 21.28
C LEU A 18 11.79 4.85 21.18
N TYR A 19 11.34 5.11 19.95
CA TYR A 19 10.04 5.70 19.69
C TYR A 19 9.00 4.60 19.89
N TRP A 20 8.63 4.41 21.16
CA TRP A 20 7.54 3.52 21.51
C TRP A 20 6.25 4.20 21.09
N LEU A 21 5.72 3.82 19.92
CA LEU A 21 4.36 4.15 19.51
C LEU A 21 3.41 3.54 20.54
N GLY A 22 3.09 4.31 21.58
CA GLY A 22 2.30 3.86 22.72
C GLY A 22 0.91 3.34 22.35
N ARG A 23 0.47 3.56 21.10
CA ARG A 23 -0.68 2.93 20.44
C ARG A 23 -0.39 2.80 18.95
N GLN A 24 -0.36 1.57 18.42
CA GLN A 24 -0.48 1.34 16.99
C GLN A 24 -1.96 1.46 16.60
N SER A 25 -2.27 2.45 15.77
CA SER A 25 -3.61 2.64 15.23
C SER A 25 -3.75 1.83 13.95
N PHE A 26 -4.60 0.82 13.94
CA PHE A 26 -4.95 0.08 12.72
C PHE A 26 -6.21 0.71 12.10
N HIS A 27 -6.07 1.28 10.91
CA HIS A 27 -7.16 1.92 10.18
C HIS A 27 -7.35 1.22 8.82
N PRO A 28 -7.87 -0.02 8.81
CA PRO A 28 -8.03 -0.79 7.58
C PRO A 28 -9.07 -0.19 6.64
N ILE A 29 -9.99 0.61 7.16
CA ILE A 29 -10.99 1.31 6.36
C ILE A 29 -10.86 2.79 6.72
N GLY A 30 -10.52 3.60 5.75
CA GLY A 30 -10.39 5.03 5.91
C GLY A 30 -11.74 5.68 6.13
N ASN A 31 -11.69 6.76 6.91
CA ASN A 31 -12.84 7.55 7.34
C ASN A 31 -13.01 8.84 6.53
N THR A 32 -12.13 9.09 5.56
CA THR A 32 -12.18 10.23 4.65
C THR A 32 -12.81 9.83 3.32
N PRO A 33 -13.30 10.77 2.49
CA PRO A 33 -13.67 10.50 1.11
C PRO A 33 -12.46 10.08 0.25
N ALA A 34 -12.70 9.39 -0.85
CA ALA A 34 -11.64 9.08 -1.82
C ALA A 34 -11.18 10.37 -2.51
N VAL A 35 -9.90 10.47 -2.84
CA VAL A 35 -9.34 11.60 -3.61
C VAL A 35 -8.69 11.07 -4.88
N SER A 36 -8.77 11.85 -5.96
CA SER A 36 -8.03 11.52 -7.19
C SER A 36 -6.57 11.89 -6.98
N LEU A 37 -5.70 10.90 -7.10
CA LEU A 37 -4.25 11.04 -6.97
C LEU A 37 -3.63 11.69 -8.21
N THR A 38 -4.41 11.88 -9.27
CA THR A 38 -4.00 12.53 -10.53
C THR A 38 -4.72 13.85 -10.80
N GLN A 39 -5.49 14.38 -9.83
CA GLN A 39 -6.25 15.62 -10.00
C GLN A 39 -5.39 16.83 -10.42
N ASP A 40 -4.10 16.82 -10.05
CA ASP A 40 -3.14 17.89 -10.35
C ASP A 40 -2.26 17.56 -11.57
N LEU A 41 -2.45 16.39 -12.21
CA LEU A 41 -1.74 16.02 -13.43
C LEU A 41 -2.47 16.60 -14.65
N SER A 42 -1.68 16.96 -15.66
CA SER A 42 -2.25 17.39 -16.94
C SER A 42 -2.96 16.21 -17.62
N PRO A 43 -4.12 16.45 -18.29
CA PRO A 43 -4.82 15.44 -19.07
C PRO A 43 -4.04 14.90 -20.27
N GLU A 44 -2.89 15.49 -20.63
CA GLU A 44 -2.01 15.04 -21.71
C GLU A 44 -0.86 14.16 -21.21
N GLN A 45 -0.63 14.13 -19.90
CA GLN A 45 0.41 13.29 -19.32
C GLN A 45 -0.04 11.82 -19.37
N SER A 46 0.66 10.96 -20.10
CA SER A 46 0.24 9.56 -20.30
C SER A 46 0.74 8.58 -19.22
N VAL A 47 1.61 9.01 -18.31
CA VAL A 47 2.20 8.20 -17.23
C VAL A 47 2.04 8.93 -15.89
N ALA A 48 1.70 8.19 -14.84
CA ALA A 48 1.64 8.69 -13.47
C ALA A 48 2.36 7.75 -12.51
N ASP A 49 3.52 8.20 -12.02
CA ASP A 49 4.27 7.54 -10.95
C ASP A 49 3.90 8.19 -9.61
N ILE A 50 3.28 7.43 -8.72
CA ILE A 50 2.63 7.96 -7.51
C ILE A 50 3.21 7.28 -6.26
N LEU A 51 3.84 8.08 -5.39
CA LEU A 51 4.31 7.66 -4.08
C LEU A 51 3.29 8.02 -2.99
N LEU A 52 2.81 7.01 -2.25
CA LEU A 52 1.87 7.17 -1.15
C LEU A 52 2.57 6.88 0.19
N LEU A 53 2.72 7.90 1.03
CA LEU A 53 3.27 7.78 2.38
C LEU A 53 2.13 7.68 3.41
N GLY A 54 2.06 6.57 4.14
CA GLY A 54 0.89 6.24 4.94
C GLY A 54 -0.30 5.96 4.04
N CYS A 55 -0.12 5.03 3.10
CA CYS A 55 -1.09 4.77 2.02
C CYS A 55 -2.47 4.38 2.54
N GLY A 56 -2.58 3.82 3.75
CA GLY A 56 -3.85 3.41 4.32
C GLY A 56 -4.58 2.42 3.42
N ASP A 57 -5.90 2.53 3.38
CA ASP A 57 -6.72 1.69 2.52
C ASP A 57 -6.63 2.11 1.02
N PRO A 58 -6.92 1.22 0.06
CA PRO A 58 -6.64 1.43 -1.36
C PRO A 58 -7.70 2.27 -2.08
N ARG A 59 -8.67 2.84 -1.38
CA ARG A 59 -9.83 3.54 -1.98
C ARG A 59 -9.44 4.73 -2.87
N SER A 60 -8.41 5.50 -2.53
CA SER A 60 -7.95 6.59 -3.41
C SER A 60 -7.29 6.07 -4.68
N ILE A 61 -6.58 4.92 -4.62
CA ILE A 61 -6.02 4.25 -5.79
C ILE A 61 -7.16 3.78 -6.70
N LEU A 62 -8.12 3.03 -6.15
CA LEU A 62 -9.26 2.52 -6.90
C LEU A 62 -10.11 3.63 -7.52
N PHE A 63 -10.36 4.72 -6.75
CA PHE A 63 -11.06 5.89 -7.26
C PHE A 63 -10.32 6.56 -8.40
N THR A 64 -9.00 6.74 -8.26
CA THR A 64 -8.16 7.35 -9.30
C THR A 64 -8.24 6.54 -10.60
N ILE A 65 -7.97 5.23 -10.54
CA ILE A 65 -8.02 4.32 -11.70
C ILE A 65 -9.41 4.35 -12.35
N TYR A 66 -10.48 4.33 -11.56
CA TYR A 66 -11.85 4.40 -12.07
C TYR A 66 -12.17 5.75 -12.74
N SER A 67 -11.63 6.86 -12.23
CA SER A 67 -11.99 8.21 -12.68
C SER A 67 -11.13 8.73 -13.84
N ASP A 68 -9.90 8.23 -13.99
CA ASP A 68 -8.88 8.74 -14.90
C ASP A 68 -8.73 7.80 -16.11
N LEU A 69 -9.85 7.63 -16.83
CA LEU A 69 -10.00 6.58 -17.85
C LEU A 69 -9.39 6.95 -19.21
N THR A 70 -9.21 8.23 -19.56
CA THR A 70 -8.68 8.62 -20.88
C THR A 70 -7.90 9.92 -20.88
N VAL A 71 -6.66 9.86 -21.38
CA VAL A 71 -5.76 10.97 -21.72
C VAL A 71 -5.59 10.98 -23.24
N GLY A 72 -6.19 11.95 -23.94
CA GLY A 72 -6.02 12.07 -25.40
C GLY A 72 -6.49 10.88 -26.24
N GLY A 73 -7.33 9.99 -25.68
CA GLY A 73 -7.83 8.77 -26.35
C GLY A 73 -7.16 7.47 -25.91
N ASP A 74 -6.07 7.53 -25.14
CA ASP A 74 -5.37 6.38 -24.56
C ASP A 74 -5.59 6.29 -23.03
N GLU A 75 -5.46 5.09 -22.48
CA GLU A 75 -5.46 4.87 -21.03
C GLU A 75 -4.13 5.36 -20.41
N ARG A 76 -4.23 6.14 -19.32
CA ARG A 76 -3.06 6.55 -18.54
C ARG A 76 -2.42 5.32 -17.88
N LYS A 77 -1.09 5.23 -17.94
CA LYS A 77 -0.33 4.20 -17.23
C LYS A 77 -0.04 4.66 -15.80
N PHE A 78 -0.29 3.79 -14.82
CA PHE A 78 -0.06 4.08 -13.41
C PHE A 78 1.02 3.18 -12.83
N ASP A 79 1.91 3.76 -12.04
CA ASP A 79 2.80 3.06 -11.11
C ASP A 79 2.53 3.61 -9.69
N PHE A 80 2.15 2.74 -8.76
CA PHE A 80 1.89 3.10 -7.37
C PHE A 80 2.93 2.48 -6.46
N THR A 81 3.74 3.32 -5.81
CA THR A 81 4.59 2.92 -4.70
C THR A 81 3.89 3.24 -3.38
N CYS A 82 3.49 2.20 -2.65
CA CYS A 82 2.73 2.33 -1.40
C CYS A 82 3.63 2.06 -0.17
N CYS A 83 3.69 3.02 0.75
CA CYS A 83 4.39 2.88 2.03
C CYS A 83 3.40 3.03 3.17
N ASP A 84 3.49 2.15 4.16
CA ASP A 84 2.75 2.28 5.42
C ASP A 84 3.61 1.79 6.59
N ILE A 85 3.36 2.35 7.77
CA ILE A 85 4.03 1.91 9.00
C ILE A 85 3.41 0.62 9.53
N GLU A 86 2.16 0.33 9.17
CA GLU A 86 1.42 -0.85 9.61
C GLU A 86 1.46 -1.95 8.53
N PRO A 87 2.24 -3.04 8.72
CA PRO A 87 2.35 -4.11 7.71
C PRO A 87 1.02 -4.77 7.38
N ALA A 88 0.07 -4.83 8.33
CA ALA A 88 -1.25 -5.39 8.09
C ALA A 88 -2.07 -4.59 7.05
N VAL A 89 -1.83 -3.27 6.94
CA VAL A 89 -2.44 -2.43 5.90
C VAL A 89 -1.91 -2.85 4.53
N LEU A 90 -0.59 -2.96 4.38
CA LEU A 90 0.05 -3.38 3.12
C LEU A 90 -0.40 -4.79 2.73
N ALA A 91 -0.39 -5.74 3.65
CA ALA A 91 -0.82 -7.11 3.40
C ALA A 91 -2.28 -7.17 2.94
N ARG A 92 -3.18 -6.40 3.57
CA ARG A 92 -4.59 -6.35 3.18
C ARG A 92 -4.79 -5.73 1.79
N ASN A 93 -4.02 -4.69 1.44
CA ASN A 93 -4.08 -4.08 0.12
C ASN A 93 -3.57 -5.04 -0.97
N ILE A 94 -2.42 -5.69 -0.73
CA ILE A 94 -1.86 -6.70 -1.65
C ILE A 94 -2.86 -7.84 -1.87
N LEU A 95 -3.50 -8.33 -0.80
CA LEU A 95 -4.55 -9.34 -0.89
C LEU A 95 -5.71 -8.89 -1.80
N LEU A 96 -6.20 -7.66 -1.62
CA LEU A 96 -7.26 -7.12 -2.47
C LEU A 96 -6.84 -7.02 -3.94
N PHE A 97 -5.66 -6.45 -4.21
CA PHE A 97 -5.17 -6.28 -5.58
C PHE A 97 -4.95 -7.62 -6.27
N ALA A 98 -4.41 -8.61 -5.58
CA ALA A 98 -4.24 -9.97 -6.12
C ALA A 98 -5.58 -10.63 -6.45
N LEU A 99 -6.60 -10.47 -5.60
CA LEU A 99 -7.93 -11.02 -5.88
C LEU A 99 -8.64 -10.30 -7.03
N LEU A 100 -8.42 -8.98 -7.19
CA LEU A 100 -8.89 -8.20 -8.33
C LEU A 100 -8.24 -8.66 -9.64
N ASP A 101 -6.92 -8.90 -9.63
CA ASP A 101 -6.17 -9.43 -10.77
C ASP A 101 -6.69 -10.82 -11.20
N GLN A 102 -7.09 -11.65 -10.23
CA GLN A 102 -7.76 -12.94 -10.47
C GLN A 102 -9.23 -12.81 -10.91
N ASN A 103 -9.73 -11.59 -11.14
CA ASN A 103 -11.12 -11.30 -11.51
C ASN A 103 -12.15 -11.90 -10.53
N THR A 104 -11.83 -11.85 -9.23
CA THR A 104 -12.72 -12.33 -8.17
C THR A 104 -14.00 -11.49 -8.15
N GLY A 105 -15.16 -12.16 -8.01
CA GLY A 105 -16.46 -11.49 -7.96
C GLY A 105 -16.54 -10.41 -6.85
N ILE A 106 -17.13 -9.26 -7.19
CA ILE A 106 -17.26 -8.10 -6.30
C ILE A 106 -17.97 -8.45 -4.99
N ASP A 107 -18.95 -9.38 -5.02
CA ASP A 107 -19.62 -9.90 -3.83
C ASP A 107 -18.61 -10.47 -2.83
N ARG A 108 -17.68 -11.31 -3.31
CA ARG A 108 -16.65 -11.95 -2.49
C ARG A 108 -15.61 -10.95 -2.00
N LEU A 109 -15.21 -10.02 -2.87
CA LEU A 109 -14.26 -8.96 -2.50
C LEU A 109 -14.83 -8.08 -1.38
N TRP A 110 -16.12 -7.76 -1.47
CA TRP A 110 -16.83 -7.04 -0.43
C TRP A 110 -16.83 -7.81 0.90
N ASP A 111 -17.15 -9.10 0.86
CA ASP A 111 -17.17 -9.95 2.05
C ASP A 111 -15.79 -10.07 2.72
N ILE A 112 -14.72 -10.10 1.92
CA ILE A 112 -13.34 -10.18 2.41
C ILE A 112 -12.85 -8.84 2.95
N PHE A 113 -13.14 -7.75 2.26
CA PHE A 113 -12.51 -6.47 2.53
C PHE A 113 -13.33 -5.58 3.46
N TYR A 114 -14.65 -5.59 3.36
CA TYR A 114 -15.52 -4.63 4.06
C TYR A 114 -16.47 -5.26 5.07
N HIS A 115 -16.82 -6.54 4.94
CA HIS A 115 -17.74 -7.19 5.86
C HIS A 115 -17.08 -7.47 7.23
N PHE A 116 -17.84 -7.26 8.32
CA PHE A 116 -17.31 -7.42 9.69
C PHE A 116 -17.05 -8.88 10.08
N LYS A 117 -17.68 -9.82 9.39
CA LYS A 117 -17.53 -11.26 9.62
C LYS A 117 -16.97 -11.93 8.37
N ILE A 118 -16.01 -12.82 8.57
CA ILE A 118 -15.50 -13.69 7.53
C ILE A 118 -16.31 -14.99 7.59
N ASP A 119 -17.07 -15.29 6.55
CA ASP A 119 -17.75 -16.58 6.42
C ASP A 119 -16.77 -17.65 5.91
N ASP A 120 -17.21 -18.91 5.87
CA ASP A 120 -16.35 -20.02 5.45
C ASP A 120 -15.84 -19.83 4.01
N ARG A 121 -16.63 -19.18 3.14
CA ARG A 121 -16.26 -18.91 1.76
C ARG A 121 -15.12 -17.88 1.69
N ALA A 122 -15.28 -16.74 2.35
CA ALA A 122 -14.28 -15.68 2.45
C ALA A 122 -13.01 -16.19 3.13
N PHE A 123 -13.15 -16.98 4.22
CA PHE A 123 -12.03 -17.57 4.93
C PHE A 123 -11.18 -18.44 3.99
N ASN A 124 -11.82 -19.36 3.27
CA ASN A 124 -11.12 -20.24 2.33
C ASN A 124 -10.40 -19.46 1.21
N ILE A 125 -11.02 -18.39 0.70
CA ILE A 125 -10.39 -17.53 -0.32
C ILE A 125 -9.16 -16.81 0.27
N ILE A 126 -9.30 -16.21 1.46
CA ILE A 126 -8.20 -15.50 2.14
C ILE A 126 -7.04 -16.46 2.40
N THR A 127 -7.31 -17.65 2.94
CA THR A 127 -6.28 -18.65 3.23
C THR A 127 -5.54 -19.06 1.96
N ARG A 128 -6.27 -19.43 0.91
CA ARG A 128 -5.67 -19.83 -0.37
C ARG A 128 -4.81 -18.71 -0.96
N GLN A 129 -5.38 -17.51 -1.07
CA GLN A 129 -4.68 -16.38 -1.68
C GLN A 129 -3.44 -15.97 -0.87
N SER A 130 -3.51 -16.04 0.45
CA SER A 130 -2.36 -15.72 1.31
C SER A 130 -1.22 -16.73 1.14
N GLN A 131 -1.55 -18.01 0.95
CA GLN A 131 -0.56 -19.05 0.66
C GLN A 131 0.10 -18.82 -0.71
N GLU A 132 -0.69 -18.55 -1.75
CA GLU A 132 -0.18 -18.24 -3.08
C GLU A 132 0.77 -17.03 -3.05
N LEU A 133 0.36 -15.93 -2.39
CA LEU A 133 1.19 -14.74 -2.25
C LEU A 133 2.49 -15.01 -1.48
N TYR A 134 2.41 -15.82 -0.42
CA TYR A 134 3.58 -16.22 0.35
C TYR A 134 4.57 -17.02 -0.51
N GLU A 135 4.07 -18.00 -1.28
CA GLU A 135 4.90 -18.80 -2.19
C GLU A 135 5.54 -17.93 -3.28
N CYS A 136 4.81 -16.98 -3.86
CA CYS A 136 5.37 -16.01 -4.80
C CYS A 136 6.49 -15.19 -4.17
N ALA A 137 6.31 -14.71 -2.93
CA ALA A 137 7.30 -13.89 -2.24
C ALA A 137 8.58 -14.65 -1.88
N GLN A 138 8.53 -15.99 -1.73
CA GLN A 138 9.73 -16.81 -1.53
C GLN A 138 10.56 -17.00 -2.81
N ASN A 139 9.93 -16.83 -3.98
CA ASN A 139 10.54 -17.09 -5.29
C ASN A 139 10.91 -15.82 -6.07
N ALA A 140 10.70 -14.64 -5.47
CA ALA A 140 11.04 -13.33 -6.04
C ALA A 140 12.47 -12.92 -5.67
#